data_AF-A0A956TRW7-F1
#
_entry.id   AF-A0A956TRW7-F1
#
_cell.length_a   1.000
_cell.length_b   1.000
_cell.length_c   1.000
_cell.angle_alpha   90.00
_cell.angle_beta   90.00
_cell.angle_gamma   90.00
#
_symmetry.space_group_name_H-M   'P 1'
#
loop_
_entity.id
_entity.type
_entity.pdbx_description
1 polymer ?
#
loop_
_entity_poly.entity_id
_entity_poly.type
_entity_poly.pdbx_seq_one_letter_code
_entity_poly.pdbx_strand_id
1 'polypeptide(L)'
;SKSYDESVEPQRHFETKALWRSYRYMKGEQTRALNYAASADEDPEMRTRTLFHFGMLLHTSSCFYRNTSFLKEQVDRLSSITGGDFDPYSIDLFDWRKLGESGSTAGLRLIDRDSRGALLDRAVAGTTMAKVARGLAIREARRQWDLFETLIRNRYHGRADTILAALKSASCPSLEPPEEALLQ
;
A
#
# COMPACT_ATOMS: atom_id res chain seq x y z
N SER A 1 -4.04 -4.48 -30.58
CA SER A 1 -3.66 -4.39 -29.16
C SER A 1 -3.55 -2.92 -28.79
N LYS A 2 -4.58 -2.35 -28.18
CA LYS A 2 -4.57 -0.98 -27.63
C LYS A 2 -5.46 -1.02 -26.40
N SER A 3 -4.92 -1.21 -25.19
CA SER A 3 -5.65 -0.88 -23.96
C SER A 3 -4.84 -1.15 -22.69
N TYR A 4 -5.02 -0.26 -21.72
CA TYR A 4 -4.63 -0.31 -20.31
C TYR A 4 -3.12 -0.14 -20.05
N ASP A 5 -2.68 1.02 -19.53
CA ASP A 5 -2.08 1.14 -18.17
C ASP A 5 -1.35 2.49 -17.91
N GLU A 6 -1.15 3.35 -18.90
CA GLU A 6 -0.31 4.56 -18.69
C GLU A 6 -0.97 5.67 -17.85
N SER A 7 -2.31 5.76 -17.82
CA SER A 7 -3.01 6.84 -17.08
C SER A 7 -3.25 6.53 -15.60
N VAL A 8 -2.85 5.34 -15.12
CA VAL A 8 -3.10 4.83 -13.77
C VAL A 8 -1.82 4.84 -12.90
N GLU A 9 -0.65 4.86 -13.53
CA GLU A 9 0.65 4.87 -12.88
C GLU A 9 0.86 6.07 -11.93
N PRO A 10 0.50 7.32 -12.29
CA PRO A 10 0.74 8.47 -11.41
C PRO A 10 -0.10 8.44 -10.13
N GLN A 11 -1.31 7.87 -10.17
CA GLN A 11 -2.18 7.74 -8.99
C GLN A 11 -1.58 6.74 -8.00
N ARG A 12 -1.02 5.63 -8.48
CA ARG A 12 -0.38 4.58 -7.66
C ARG A 12 0.78 5.14 -6.83
N HIS A 13 1.53 6.08 -7.39
CA HIS A 13 2.71 6.64 -6.74
C HIS A 13 2.46 7.96 -6.01
N PHE A 14 1.21 8.41 -5.86
CA PHE A 14 0.94 9.75 -5.32
C PHE A 14 1.66 10.86 -6.10
N GLU A 15 1.82 10.69 -7.42
CA GLU A 15 2.45 11.67 -8.32
C GLU A 15 1.39 12.52 -9.04
N THR A 16 0.11 12.20 -8.87
CA THR A 16 -0.96 13.14 -9.22
C THR A 16 -0.98 14.31 -8.26
N LYS A 17 -1.22 15.53 -8.77
CA LYS A 17 -1.39 16.76 -7.96
C LYS A 17 -2.50 16.70 -6.88
N ALA A 18 -3.27 15.60 -6.78
CA ALA A 18 -4.41 15.46 -5.88
C ALA A 18 -4.38 14.12 -5.13
N LEU A 19 -4.03 14.16 -3.83
CA LEU A 19 -3.98 13.00 -2.92
C LEU A 19 -5.27 12.15 -2.94
N TRP A 20 -6.43 12.81 -3.09
CA TRP A 20 -7.72 12.11 -3.13
C TRP A 20 -7.80 11.10 -4.29
N ARG A 21 -7.13 11.37 -5.43
CA ARG A 21 -7.16 10.46 -6.59
C ARG A 21 -6.48 9.14 -6.28
N SER A 22 -5.33 9.19 -5.62
CA SER A 22 -4.63 8.01 -5.10
C SER A 22 -5.46 7.26 -4.06
N TYR A 23 -6.15 7.99 -3.18
CA TYR A 23 -7.08 7.37 -2.23
C TYR A 23 -8.26 6.66 -2.93
N ARG A 24 -8.93 7.30 -3.90
CA ARG A 24 -9.98 6.64 -4.70
C ARG A 24 -9.45 5.44 -5.47
N TYR A 25 -8.22 5.52 -5.98
CA TYR A 25 -7.56 4.39 -6.60
C TYR A 25 -7.43 3.21 -5.63
N MET A 26 -6.89 3.43 -4.43
CA MET A 26 -6.81 2.39 -3.39
C MET A 26 -8.17 1.78 -3.06
N LYS A 27 -9.22 2.60 -2.91
CA LYS A 27 -10.58 2.10 -2.67
C LYS A 27 -11.11 1.28 -3.85
N GLY A 28 -10.81 1.68 -5.08
CA GLY A 28 -11.15 0.92 -6.28
C GLY A 28 -10.45 -0.44 -6.35
N GLU A 29 -9.16 -0.48 -6.00
CA GLU A 29 -8.39 -1.73 -5.92
C GLU A 29 -8.93 -2.65 -4.80
N GLN A 30 -9.30 -2.10 -3.63
CA GLN A 30 -9.95 -2.86 -2.55
C GLN A 30 -11.25 -3.53 -3.03
N THR A 31 -12.10 -2.76 -3.72
CA THR A 31 -13.38 -3.27 -4.24
C THR A 31 -13.16 -4.35 -5.29
N ARG A 32 -12.19 -4.17 -6.20
CA ARG A 32 -11.85 -5.17 -7.21
C ARG A 32 -11.30 -6.45 -6.59
N ALA A 33 -10.35 -6.34 -5.67
CA ALA A 33 -9.83 -7.48 -4.92
C ALA A 33 -10.95 -8.23 -4.21
N LEU A 34 -11.86 -7.50 -3.53
CA LEU A 34 -12.98 -8.13 -2.84
C LEU A 34 -13.93 -8.82 -3.81
N ASN A 35 -14.25 -8.21 -4.96
CA ASN A 35 -15.13 -8.83 -5.96
C ASN A 35 -14.54 -10.13 -6.52
N TYR A 36 -13.25 -10.17 -6.84
CA TYR A 36 -12.58 -11.38 -7.34
C TYR A 36 -12.43 -12.45 -6.26
N ALA A 37 -12.41 -12.07 -4.99
CA ALA A 37 -12.32 -13.03 -3.88
C ALA A 37 -13.52 -14.00 -3.84
N ALA A 38 -14.66 -13.66 -4.47
CA ALA A 38 -15.89 -14.46 -4.48
C ALA A 38 -15.69 -15.92 -4.92
N SER A 39 -14.74 -16.18 -5.82
CA SER A 39 -14.46 -17.51 -6.39
C SER A 39 -13.00 -17.93 -6.22
N ALA A 40 -12.22 -17.23 -5.38
CA ALA A 40 -10.77 -17.42 -5.30
C ALA A 40 -10.34 -18.79 -4.72
N ASP A 41 -11.21 -19.46 -3.97
CA ASP A 41 -11.01 -20.84 -3.49
C ASP A 41 -11.16 -21.89 -4.60
N GLU A 42 -12.06 -21.66 -5.56
CA GLU A 42 -12.38 -22.60 -6.64
C GLU A 42 -11.59 -22.30 -7.93
N ASP A 43 -11.26 -21.04 -8.19
CA ASP A 43 -10.65 -20.58 -9.43
C ASP A 43 -9.27 -19.93 -9.18
N PRO A 44 -8.16 -20.57 -9.64
CA PRO A 44 -6.81 -20.01 -9.56
C PRO A 44 -6.64 -18.65 -10.25
N GLU A 45 -7.38 -18.38 -11.32
CA GLU A 45 -7.33 -17.08 -12.01
C GLU A 45 -7.93 -15.99 -11.13
N MET A 46 -9.09 -16.24 -10.52
CA MET A 46 -9.73 -15.29 -9.60
C MET A 46 -8.89 -15.06 -8.34
N ARG A 47 -8.23 -16.10 -7.85
CA ARG A 47 -7.24 -16.00 -6.76
C ARG A 47 -6.09 -15.07 -7.14
N THR A 48 -5.52 -15.26 -8.33
CA THR A 48 -4.43 -14.43 -8.86
C THR A 48 -4.88 -12.97 -9.00
N ARG A 49 -6.06 -12.73 -9.58
CA ARG A 49 -6.62 -11.37 -9.72
C ARG A 49 -6.89 -10.72 -8.36
N THR A 50 -7.38 -11.49 -7.39
CA THR A 50 -7.59 -11.01 -6.02
C THR A 50 -6.28 -10.52 -5.40
N LEU A 51 -5.23 -11.35 -5.46
CA LEU A 51 -3.92 -11.02 -4.90
C LEU A 51 -3.23 -9.89 -5.66
N PHE A 52 -3.40 -9.82 -6.98
CA PHE A 52 -2.89 -8.73 -7.81
C PHE A 52 -3.48 -7.39 -7.36
N HIS A 53 -4.81 -7.26 -7.34
CA HIS A 53 -5.48 -6.02 -6.94
C HIS A 53 -5.22 -5.66 -5.47
N PHE A 54 -5.14 -6.66 -4.59
CA PHE A 54 -4.74 -6.42 -3.20
C PHE A 54 -3.27 -5.93 -3.12
N GLY A 55 -2.36 -6.51 -3.90
CA GLY A 55 -0.98 -6.05 -4.04
C GLY A 55 -0.88 -4.61 -4.55
N MET A 56 -1.72 -4.20 -5.51
CA MET A 56 -1.77 -2.83 -6.01
C MET A 56 -2.23 -1.83 -4.92
N LEU A 57 -3.19 -2.23 -4.08
CA LEU A 57 -3.60 -1.47 -2.91
C LEU A 57 -2.43 -1.31 -1.93
N LEU A 58 -1.73 -2.40 -1.61
CA LEU A 58 -0.58 -2.38 -0.71
C LEU A 58 0.54 -1.48 -1.24
N HIS A 59 0.88 -1.63 -2.51
CA HIS A 59 1.90 -0.82 -3.18
C HIS A 59 1.55 0.67 -3.09
N THR A 60 0.32 1.02 -3.44
CA THR A 60 -0.15 2.42 -3.36
C THR A 60 -0.06 2.93 -1.92
N SER A 61 -0.57 2.18 -0.94
CA SER A 61 -0.51 2.57 0.47
C SER A 61 0.93 2.74 0.99
N SER A 62 1.88 1.95 0.48
CA SER A 62 3.31 2.10 0.79
C SER A 62 3.91 3.37 0.19
N CYS A 63 3.56 3.69 -1.07
CA CYS A 63 3.99 4.92 -1.72
C CYS A 63 3.56 6.17 -0.96
N PHE A 64 2.42 6.16 -0.26
CA PHE A 64 1.98 7.28 0.57
C PHE A 64 3.05 7.71 1.59
N TYR A 65 3.64 6.76 2.31
CA TYR A 65 4.63 7.05 3.36
C TYR A 65 5.97 7.55 2.81
N ARG A 66 6.23 7.33 1.52
CA ARG A 66 7.45 7.79 0.83
C ARG A 66 7.27 9.09 0.08
N ASN A 67 6.07 9.32 -0.46
CA ASN A 67 5.84 10.34 -1.48
C ASN A 67 4.98 11.50 -0.96
N THR A 68 4.56 11.46 0.31
CA THR A 68 3.81 12.55 0.97
C THR A 68 4.56 13.09 2.17
N SER A 69 4.24 14.33 2.57
CA SER A 69 4.83 15.01 3.72
C SER A 69 4.46 14.40 5.07
N PHE A 70 3.57 13.38 5.11
CA PHE A 70 3.08 12.75 6.34
C PHE A 70 4.22 12.37 7.29
N LEU A 71 5.19 11.58 6.81
CA LEU A 71 6.28 11.09 7.67
C LEU A 71 7.13 12.25 8.19
N LYS A 72 7.45 13.22 7.32
CA LYS A 72 8.19 14.42 7.70
C LYS A 72 7.49 15.18 8.81
N GLU A 73 6.18 15.42 8.66
CA GLU A 73 5.37 16.14 9.64
C GLU A 73 5.29 15.41 10.99
N GLN A 74 5.14 14.08 10.98
CA GLN A 74 5.13 13.29 12.23
C GLN A 74 6.49 13.32 12.93
N VAL A 75 7.57 13.17 12.18
CA VAL A 75 8.94 13.23 12.73
C VAL A 75 9.25 14.60 13.29
N ASP A 76 8.97 15.67 12.54
CA ASP A 76 9.25 17.05 13.00
C ASP A 76 8.41 17.37 14.25
N ARG A 77 7.15 16.91 14.33
CA ARG A 77 6.28 17.03 15.51
C ARG A 77 6.82 16.26 16.72
N LEU A 78 7.21 15.00 16.56
CA LEU A 78 7.71 14.20 17.68
C LEU A 78 9.06 14.71 18.16
N SER A 79 9.93 15.11 17.23
CA SER A 79 11.22 15.70 17.55
C SER A 79 11.08 17.00 18.35
N SER A 80 10.10 17.86 18.03
CA SER A 80 9.89 19.10 18.78
C SER A 80 9.35 18.86 20.19
N ILE A 81 8.56 17.81 20.41
CA ILE A 81 8.01 17.44 21.72
C ILE A 81 9.07 16.77 22.59
N THR A 82 9.92 15.93 22.00
CA THR A 82 10.85 15.05 22.73
C THR A 82 12.30 15.52 22.73
N GLY A 83 12.61 16.64 22.06
CA GLY A 83 14.00 17.06 21.86
C GLY A 83 14.79 16.12 20.93
N GLY A 84 14.09 15.32 20.12
CA GLY A 84 14.68 14.34 19.20
C GLY A 84 14.85 12.94 19.78
N ASP A 85 14.47 12.71 21.04
CA ASP A 85 14.53 11.41 21.70
C ASP A 85 13.18 10.68 21.65
N PHE A 86 12.92 9.98 20.55
CA PHE A 86 11.72 9.17 20.37
C PHE A 86 12.01 7.92 19.54
N ASP A 87 11.20 6.88 19.72
CA ASP A 87 11.22 5.72 18.83
C ASP A 87 10.51 6.07 17.51
N PRO A 88 11.20 6.12 16.37
CA PRO A 88 10.58 6.48 15.11
C PRO A 88 9.60 5.41 14.59
N TYR A 89 9.67 4.18 15.08
CA TYR A 89 8.72 3.13 14.73
C TYR A 89 7.41 3.20 15.53
N SER A 90 7.33 4.09 16.54
CA SER A 90 6.11 4.36 17.28
C SER A 90 5.16 5.35 16.58
N ILE A 91 5.56 5.93 15.44
CA ILE A 91 4.71 6.82 14.64
C ILE A 91 3.41 6.10 14.27
N ASP A 92 2.27 6.76 14.47
CA ASP A 92 0.96 6.20 14.12
C ASP A 92 0.80 6.04 12.61
N LEU A 93 0.04 5.02 12.20
CA LEU A 93 -0.37 4.86 10.81
C LEU A 93 -1.31 6.01 10.41
N PHE A 94 -1.27 6.37 9.13
CA PHE A 94 -2.17 7.39 8.61
C PHE A 94 -3.63 6.95 8.73
N ASP A 95 -4.53 7.85 9.12
CA ASP A 95 -5.96 7.56 9.15
C ASP A 95 -6.58 7.92 7.80
N TRP A 96 -6.78 6.90 6.95
CA TRP A 96 -7.35 7.06 5.61
C TRP A 96 -8.73 7.71 5.58
N ARG A 97 -9.49 7.70 6.69
CA ARG A 97 -10.78 8.38 6.80
C ARG A 97 -10.64 9.90 6.71
N LYS A 98 -9.45 10.43 7.05
CA LYS A 98 -9.14 11.87 6.92
C LYS A 98 -9.10 12.33 5.47
N LEU A 99 -8.82 11.43 4.51
CA LEU A 99 -8.87 11.71 3.07
C LEU A 99 -10.27 11.50 2.46
N GLY A 100 -11.34 11.60 3.27
CA GLY A 100 -12.73 11.38 2.86
C GLY A 100 -13.17 12.17 1.61
N GLU A 101 -14.44 12.04 1.22
CA GLU A 101 -14.94 12.52 -0.09
C GLU A 101 -14.73 14.01 -0.36
N SER A 102 -14.60 14.82 0.69
CA SER A 102 -14.29 16.25 0.61
C SER A 102 -12.86 16.57 0.19
N GLY A 103 -11.96 15.56 0.16
CA GLY A 103 -10.57 15.72 -0.27
C GLY A 103 -9.75 16.67 0.61
N SER A 104 -10.19 16.94 1.85
CA SER A 104 -9.46 17.82 2.76
C SER A 104 -8.16 17.15 3.20
N THR A 105 -7.06 17.59 2.60
CA THR A 105 -5.71 17.13 2.91
C THR A 105 -5.03 18.02 3.96
N ALA A 106 -5.78 18.73 4.81
CA ALA A 106 -5.25 19.83 5.63
C ALA A 106 -3.89 19.47 6.27
N GLY A 107 -2.82 20.07 5.74
CA GLY A 107 -1.41 19.81 6.11
C GLY A 107 -0.62 18.97 5.11
N LEU A 108 -1.20 17.87 4.60
CA LEU A 108 -0.52 16.92 3.72
C LEU A 108 -0.24 17.47 2.33
N ARG A 109 1.02 17.31 1.91
CA ARG A 109 1.55 17.70 0.61
C ARG A 109 2.24 16.54 -0.06
N LEU A 110 2.30 16.60 -1.38
CA LEU A 110 3.18 15.72 -2.14
C LEU A 110 4.61 16.20 -1.99
N ILE A 111 5.53 15.25 -1.86
CA ILE A 111 6.95 15.54 -1.92
C ILE A 111 7.35 15.57 -3.39
N ASP A 112 8.00 16.66 -3.77
CA ASP A 112 8.59 16.80 -5.09
C ASP A 112 9.57 15.64 -5.37
N ARG A 113 9.56 15.13 -6.61
CA ARG A 113 10.32 13.94 -6.99
C ARG A 113 11.82 14.13 -6.75
N ASP A 114 12.34 15.32 -7.00
CA ASP A 114 13.77 15.61 -6.87
C ASP A 114 14.18 15.77 -5.40
N SER A 115 13.24 16.20 -4.56
CA SER A 115 13.45 16.33 -3.11
C SER A 115 13.26 15.03 -2.33
N ARG A 116 12.66 14.00 -2.93
CA ARG A 116 12.29 12.74 -2.28
C ARG A 116 13.50 11.96 -1.77
N GLY A 117 14.56 11.87 -2.57
CA GLY A 117 15.79 11.16 -2.19
C GLY A 117 16.43 11.76 -0.95
N ALA A 118 16.66 13.07 -0.97
CA ALA A 118 17.23 13.81 0.16
C ALA A 118 16.40 13.67 1.44
N LEU A 119 15.06 13.66 1.35
CA LEU A 119 14.21 13.41 2.51
C LEU A 119 14.38 11.99 3.05
N LEU A 120 14.38 10.98 2.17
CA LEU A 120 14.45 9.57 2.58
C LEU A 120 15.83 9.21 3.18
N ASP A 121 16.89 9.91 2.78
CA ASP A 121 18.23 9.75 3.32
C ASP A 121 18.46 10.52 4.64
N ARG A 122 17.54 11.44 5.02
CA ARG A 122 17.63 12.18 6.28
C ARG A 122 17.64 11.23 7.48
N ALA A 123 18.62 11.43 8.36
CA ALA A 123 18.72 10.71 9.62
C ALA A 123 17.63 11.15 10.62
N VAL A 124 17.08 10.19 11.36
CA VAL A 124 16.07 10.37 12.40
C VAL A 124 16.31 9.35 13.49
N ALA A 125 16.55 9.80 14.74
CA ALA A 125 16.65 8.94 15.92
C ALA A 125 17.46 7.63 15.70
N GLY A 126 18.69 7.75 15.16
CA GLY A 126 19.58 6.60 14.92
C GLY A 126 19.25 5.74 13.69
N THR A 127 18.26 6.12 12.87
CA THR A 127 17.90 5.45 11.62
C THR A 127 17.72 6.47 10.48
N THR A 128 17.11 6.08 9.36
CA THR A 128 16.78 6.96 8.24
C THR A 128 15.28 7.04 8.00
N MET A 129 14.80 8.15 7.45
CA MET A 129 13.41 8.30 7.00
C MET A 129 12.96 7.14 6.10
N ALA A 130 13.82 6.64 5.21
CA ALA A 130 13.53 5.48 4.35
C ALA A 130 13.19 4.21 5.15
N LYS A 131 13.94 3.93 6.22
CA LYS A 131 13.71 2.77 7.08
C LYS A 131 12.41 2.92 7.89
N VAL A 132 12.11 4.13 8.33
CA VAL A 132 10.85 4.43 9.04
C VAL A 132 9.65 4.31 8.10
N ALA A 133 9.72 4.88 6.91
CA ALA A 133 8.69 4.75 5.87
C ALA A 133 8.41 3.27 5.53
N ARG A 134 9.47 2.45 5.42
CA ARG A 134 9.33 1.00 5.23
C ARG A 134 8.64 0.32 6.42
N GLY A 135 9.00 0.68 7.65
CA GLY A 135 8.34 0.15 8.85
C GLY A 135 6.85 0.48 8.90
N LEU A 136 6.48 1.72 8.58
CA LEU A 136 5.09 2.14 8.46
C LEU A 136 4.36 1.39 7.34
N ALA A 137 4.98 1.21 6.17
CA ALA A 137 4.40 0.44 5.07
C ALA A 137 4.15 -1.03 5.43
N ILE A 138 5.04 -1.66 6.21
CA ILE A 138 4.83 -3.05 6.69
C ILE A 138 3.65 -3.12 7.66
N ARG A 139 3.59 -2.19 8.62
CA ARG A 139 2.46 -2.09 9.58
C ARG A 139 1.14 -1.79 8.85
N GLU A 140 1.19 -0.94 7.83
CA GLU A 140 0.05 -0.64 6.96
C GLU A 140 -0.42 -1.88 6.23
N ALA A 141 0.49 -2.65 5.64
CA ALA A 141 0.14 -3.86 4.91
C ALA A 141 -0.59 -4.87 5.79
N ARG A 142 -0.15 -5.02 7.05
CA ARG A 142 -0.87 -5.83 8.04
C ARG A 142 -2.27 -5.29 8.32
N ARG A 143 -2.41 -3.98 8.57
CA ARG A 143 -3.73 -3.35 8.78
C ARG A 143 -4.66 -3.55 7.59
N GLN A 144 -4.15 -3.42 6.36
CA GLN A 144 -4.93 -3.62 5.15
C GLN A 144 -5.34 -5.08 4.95
N TRP A 145 -4.48 -6.03 5.32
CA TRP A 145 -4.82 -7.45 5.33
C TRP A 145 -5.93 -7.76 6.33
N ASP A 146 -5.80 -7.31 7.58
CA ASP A 146 -6.82 -7.53 8.63
C ASP A 146 -8.18 -6.95 8.23
N LEU A 147 -8.19 -5.76 7.62
CA LEU A 147 -9.39 -5.15 7.06
C LEU A 147 -9.96 -5.99 5.90
N PHE A 148 -9.11 -6.48 5.01
CA PHE A 148 -9.52 -7.29 3.87
C PHE A 148 -10.11 -8.63 4.31
N GLU A 149 -9.53 -9.30 5.31
CA GLU A 149 -10.10 -10.51 5.91
C GLU A 149 -11.50 -10.23 6.49
N THR A 150 -11.64 -9.12 7.22
CA THR A 150 -12.93 -8.70 7.78
C THR A 150 -13.97 -8.48 6.67
N LEU A 151 -13.58 -7.83 5.57
CA LEU A 151 -14.47 -7.60 4.43
C LEU A 151 -14.89 -8.92 3.75
N ILE A 152 -13.96 -9.87 3.59
CA ILE A 152 -14.27 -11.21 3.04
C ILE A 152 -15.24 -11.93 3.96
N ARG A 153 -15.00 -11.95 5.28
CA ARG A 153 -15.88 -12.61 6.27
C ARG A 153 -17.29 -12.01 6.29
N ASN A 154 -17.38 -10.69 6.16
CA ASN A 154 -18.66 -9.98 6.12
C ASN A 154 -19.43 -10.18 4.81
N ARG A 155 -18.75 -10.45 3.69
CA ARG A 155 -19.40 -10.57 2.38
C ARG A 155 -19.66 -12.01 1.95
N TYR A 156 -18.78 -12.93 2.31
CA TYR A 156 -18.76 -14.31 1.83
C TYR A 156 -18.92 -15.32 2.98
N HIS A 157 -19.76 -14.99 3.97
CA HIS A 157 -19.97 -15.71 5.23
C HIS A 157 -19.56 -17.20 5.23
N GLY A 158 -20.28 -18.07 4.52
CA GLY A 158 -20.07 -19.53 4.55
C GLY A 158 -18.84 -20.04 3.79
N ARG A 159 -18.19 -19.20 2.98
CA ARG A 159 -16.98 -19.54 2.19
C ARG A 159 -15.76 -18.71 2.61
N ALA A 160 -15.90 -17.82 3.59
CA ALA A 160 -14.84 -16.90 3.94
C ALA A 160 -13.55 -17.63 4.36
N ASP A 161 -13.66 -18.72 5.13
CA ASP A 161 -12.49 -19.48 5.56
C ASP A 161 -11.80 -20.23 4.41
N THR A 162 -12.56 -20.79 3.45
CA THR A 162 -11.97 -21.47 2.28
C THR A 162 -11.29 -20.46 1.35
N ILE A 163 -11.93 -19.31 1.11
CA ILE A 163 -11.35 -18.19 0.34
C ILE A 163 -10.06 -17.70 1.00
N LEU A 164 -10.07 -17.44 2.31
CA LEU A 164 -8.89 -16.95 3.03
C LEU A 164 -7.77 -17.97 3.06
N ALA A 165 -8.07 -19.26 3.26
CA ALA A 165 -7.09 -20.33 3.19
C ALA A 165 -6.45 -20.39 1.79
N ALA A 166 -7.27 -20.33 0.73
CA ALA A 166 -6.83 -20.33 -0.65
C ALA A 166 -5.92 -19.16 -1.01
N LEU A 167 -6.23 -17.95 -0.50
CA LEU A 167 -5.39 -16.76 -0.71
C LEU A 167 -4.07 -16.85 0.05
N LYS A 168 -4.06 -17.39 1.28
CA LYS A 168 -2.85 -17.56 2.10
C LYS A 168 -1.94 -18.66 1.58
N SER A 169 -2.51 -19.72 1.02
CA SER A 169 -1.77 -20.85 0.46
C SER A 169 -1.34 -20.62 -0.98
N ALA A 170 -1.70 -19.49 -1.60
CA ALA A 170 -1.28 -19.17 -2.94
C ALA A 170 0.23 -18.92 -2.95
N SER A 171 0.98 -19.85 -3.54
CA SER A 171 2.41 -19.65 -3.80
C SER A 171 2.59 -18.51 -4.80
N CYS A 172 3.61 -17.69 -4.58
CA CYS A 172 4.15 -16.87 -5.67
C CYS A 172 4.70 -17.86 -6.71
N PRO A 173 4.26 -17.83 -7.99
CA PRO A 173 4.91 -18.65 -9.02
C PRO A 173 6.40 -18.32 -8.98
N SER A 174 7.27 -19.33 -8.83
CA SER A 174 8.68 -19.08 -9.01
C SER A 174 8.85 -18.56 -10.44
N LEU A 175 9.43 -17.37 -10.57
CA LEU A 175 10.00 -16.92 -11.83
C LEU A 175 11.28 -17.73 -12.04
N GLU A 176 11.16 -19.06 -12.19
CA GLU A 176 12.25 -19.81 -12.78
C GLU A 176 12.27 -19.41 -14.26
N PRO A 177 13.37 -18.80 -14.75
CA PRO A 177 13.51 -18.57 -16.17
C PRO A 177 13.43 -19.94 -16.87
N PRO A 178 12.76 -20.05 -18.02
CA PRO A 178 12.74 -21.31 -18.77
C PRO A 178 14.18 -21.78 -19.01
N GLU A 179 14.44 -23.01 -18.60
CA GLU A 179 15.76 -23.68 -18.64
C GLU A 179 16.35 -23.76 -20.07
N GLU A 180 15.54 -23.46 -21.09
CA GLU A 180 15.94 -23.34 -22.49
C GLU A 180 16.84 -22.14 -22.80
N ALA A 181 17.01 -21.18 -21.86
CA ALA A 181 17.91 -20.04 -22.03
C ALA A 181 19.35 -20.27 -21.52
N LEU A 182 19.67 -21.47 -21.03
CA LEU A 182 21.02 -21.82 -20.51
C LEU A 182 21.81 -22.76 -21.43
N LEU A 183 21.32 -23.08 -22.63
CA LEU A 183 21.98 -23.96 -23.60
C LEU A 183 22.08 -23.36 -25.02
N GLN A 184 22.29 -22.05 -25.15
CA GLN A 184 22.74 -21.44 -26.43
C GLN A 184 24.02 -20.65 -26.25
#